data_AF-A0A348NL88-F1
#
_entry.id   AF-A0A348NL88-F1
#
_cell.length_a   1.000
_cell.length_b   1.000
_cell.length_c   1.000
_cell.angle_alpha   90.00
_cell.angle_beta   90.00
_cell.angle_gamma   90.00
#
_symmetry.space_group_name_H-M   'P 1'
#
loop_
_entity.id
_entity.type
_entity.pdbx_description
1 polymer ?
#
loop_
_entity_poly.entity_id
_entity_poly.type
_entity_poly.pdbx_seq_one_letter_code
_entity_poly.pdbx_strand_id
1 'polypeptide(L)'
;MDKKTLIFEKMPVWKAVATLAVPAILSQLVTMIYNLADTFYIGRTNDPYMVAAVSYSFGAFALLAAIGNLFGIGGGSLMARMMGAKRLDDAKKVSAFSLYGTIVVAAVYAILLAIFMTPILRLLGASDLTLQYGRDYLFWTTVVGGVPTTLGIVLGHFLRSEGESKLGSIGIAVGGLLNIILDPIFIFVLDLDVAGAALATMVANTVALGYYA
;
A
#
# COMPACT_ATOMS: atom_id res chain seq x y z
N MET A 1 31.19 -8.81 -9.36
CA MET A 1 30.57 -9.40 -8.16
C MET A 1 29.42 -8.49 -7.79
N ASP A 2 28.19 -8.99 -7.83
CA ASP A 2 26.99 -8.18 -7.66
C ASP A 2 26.92 -7.60 -6.23
N LYS A 3 26.51 -6.34 -6.09
CA LYS A 3 26.42 -5.64 -4.78
C LYS A 3 25.53 -6.42 -3.81
N LYS A 4 24.52 -7.11 -4.35
CA LYS A 4 23.57 -7.98 -3.65
C LYS A 4 24.25 -9.12 -2.90
N THR A 5 25.21 -9.81 -3.53
CA THR A 5 25.90 -10.97 -2.92
C THR A 5 26.84 -10.53 -1.80
N LEU A 6 27.39 -9.31 -1.90
CA LEU A 6 28.39 -8.78 -0.97
C LEU A 6 27.81 -8.45 0.43
N ILE A 7 26.54 -8.06 0.49
CA ILE A 7 25.81 -7.79 1.75
C ILE A 7 25.63 -9.09 2.55
N PHE A 8 25.29 -10.18 1.88
CA PHE A 8 24.99 -11.46 2.54
C PHE A 8 26.21 -12.36 2.75
N GLU A 9 27.25 -12.29 1.89
CA GLU A 9 28.40 -13.20 1.98
C GLU A 9 29.60 -12.65 2.77
N LYS A 10 29.83 -11.32 2.78
CA LYS A 10 31.10 -10.75 3.32
C LYS A 10 30.91 -9.74 4.44
N MET A 11 29.71 -9.23 4.67
CA MET A 11 29.48 -8.17 5.65
C MET A 11 29.22 -8.76 7.04
N PRO A 12 29.81 -8.19 8.13
CA PRO A 12 29.48 -8.64 9.48
C PRO A 12 27.98 -8.44 9.74
N VAL A 13 27.36 -9.41 10.41
CA VAL A 13 25.89 -9.52 10.58
C VAL A 13 25.25 -8.20 11.01
N TRP A 14 25.83 -7.49 11.98
CA TRP A 14 25.28 -6.22 12.46
C TRP A 14 25.25 -5.11 11.39
N LYS A 15 26.25 -5.03 10.50
CA LYS A 15 26.28 -4.06 9.39
C LYS A 15 25.28 -4.43 8.31
N ALA A 16 25.13 -5.72 8.01
CA ALA A 16 24.12 -6.20 7.07
C ALA A 16 22.71 -5.89 7.59
N VAL A 17 22.43 -6.19 8.86
CA VAL A 17 21.18 -5.84 9.54
C VAL A 17 20.93 -4.34 9.49
N ALA A 18 21.91 -3.51 9.87
CA ALA A 18 21.74 -2.05 9.84
C ALA A 18 21.45 -1.51 8.42
N THR A 19 22.12 -2.06 7.40
CA THR A 19 21.95 -1.64 6.00
C THR A 19 20.56 -1.96 5.46
N LEU A 20 19.94 -3.05 5.94
CA LEU A 20 18.59 -3.45 5.55
C LEU A 20 17.50 -2.79 6.42
N ALA A 21 17.74 -2.69 7.73
CA ALA A 21 16.79 -2.21 8.72
C ALA A 21 16.62 -0.69 8.70
N VAL A 22 17.70 0.10 8.55
CA VAL A 22 17.60 1.57 8.57
C VAL A 22 16.68 2.10 7.48
N PRO A 23 16.81 1.69 6.19
CA PRO A 23 15.87 2.12 5.15
C PRO A 23 14.42 1.69 5.43
N ALA A 24 14.23 0.48 5.95
CA ALA A 24 12.90 -0.05 6.28
C ALA A 24 12.23 0.74 7.41
N ILE A 25 12.97 1.07 8.48
CA ILE A 25 12.49 1.89 9.59
C ILE A 25 12.13 3.29 9.09
N LEU A 26 12.99 3.92 8.29
CA LEU A 26 12.70 5.24 7.72
C LEU A 26 11.46 5.21 6.82
N SER A 27 11.29 4.18 5.99
CA SER A 27 10.08 3.98 5.18
C SER A 27 8.83 3.84 6.05
N GLN A 28 8.92 3.11 7.16
CA GLN A 28 7.79 2.96 8.08
C GLN A 28 7.45 4.25 8.84
N LEU A 29 8.45 5.08 9.15
CA LEU A 29 8.24 6.41 9.73
C LEU A 29 7.55 7.35 8.73
N VAL A 30 8.00 7.38 7.47
CA VAL A 30 7.32 8.13 6.40
C VAL A 30 5.88 7.62 6.24
N THR A 31 5.70 6.31 6.35
CA THR A 31 4.38 5.67 6.27
C THR A 31 3.46 6.17 7.38
N MET A 32 3.96 6.24 8.60
CA MET A 32 3.22 6.76 9.74
C MET A 32 2.89 8.26 9.59
N ILE A 33 3.83 9.06 9.07
CA ILE A 33 3.64 10.49 8.86
C ILE A 33 2.55 10.76 7.82
N TYR A 34 2.52 10.03 6.69
CA TYR A 34 1.46 10.25 5.70
C TYR A 34 0.10 9.83 6.25
N ASN A 35 -0.02 8.72 7.00
CA ASN A 35 -1.29 8.31 7.58
C ASN A 35 -1.83 9.38 8.53
N LEU A 36 -0.94 10.04 9.29
CA LEU A 36 -1.31 11.16 10.16
C LEU A 36 -1.71 12.39 9.35
N ALA A 37 -1.04 12.68 8.24
CA ALA A 37 -1.37 13.80 7.36
C ALA A 37 -2.75 13.62 6.70
N ASP A 38 -3.04 12.44 6.15
CA ASP A 38 -4.35 12.09 5.55
C ASP A 38 -5.47 12.30 6.59
N THR A 39 -5.29 11.72 7.78
CA THR A 39 -6.24 11.91 8.90
C THR A 39 -6.36 13.38 9.31
N PHE A 40 -5.26 14.13 9.32
CA PHE A 40 -5.27 15.55 9.67
C PHE A 40 -6.02 16.40 8.65
N TYR A 41 -5.81 16.17 7.35
CA TYR A 41 -6.49 16.92 6.29
C TYR A 41 -7.98 16.58 6.25
N ILE A 42 -8.34 15.31 6.37
CA ILE A 42 -9.74 14.87 6.47
C ILE A 42 -10.38 15.46 7.73
N GLY A 43 -9.69 15.48 8.87
CA GLY A 43 -10.17 16.10 10.10
C GLY A 43 -10.41 17.62 9.97
N ARG A 44 -9.70 18.29 9.06
CA ARG A 44 -9.83 19.73 8.81
C ARG A 44 -11.03 20.11 7.92
N THR A 45 -11.72 19.12 7.35
CA THR A 45 -12.97 19.36 6.59
C THR A 45 -14.09 19.93 7.46
N ASN A 46 -13.96 19.94 8.79
CA ASN A 46 -14.96 20.40 9.77
C ASN A 46 -16.32 19.70 9.66
N ASP A 47 -16.42 18.62 8.89
CA ASP A 47 -17.61 17.78 8.80
C ASP A 47 -17.39 16.46 9.57
N PRO A 48 -18.04 16.26 10.73
CA PRO A 48 -17.89 15.04 11.51
C PRO A 48 -18.40 13.79 10.78
N TYR A 49 -19.33 13.92 9.83
CA TYR A 49 -19.83 12.80 9.04
C TYR A 49 -18.80 12.30 8.02
N MET A 50 -18.01 13.20 7.45
CA MET A 50 -16.91 12.86 6.55
C MET A 50 -15.80 12.08 7.28
N VAL A 51 -15.37 12.59 8.44
CA VAL A 51 -14.33 11.95 9.26
C VAL A 51 -14.78 10.56 9.73
N ALA A 52 -16.05 10.45 10.16
CA ALA A 52 -16.63 9.16 10.55
C ALA A 52 -16.69 8.18 9.36
N ALA A 53 -17.12 8.65 8.19
CA ALA A 53 -17.20 7.83 6.98
C ALA A 53 -15.86 7.23 6.57
N VAL A 54 -14.77 8.02 6.62
CA VAL A 54 -13.42 7.52 6.34
C VAL A 54 -12.99 6.51 7.39
N SER A 55 -13.27 6.77 8.66
CA SER A 55 -12.92 5.86 9.76
C SER A 55 -13.58 4.49 9.61
N TYR A 56 -14.86 4.43 9.21
CA TYR A 56 -15.53 3.16 8.91
C TYR A 56 -14.97 2.49 7.66
N SER A 57 -14.69 3.27 6.62
CA SER A 57 -14.13 2.79 5.35
C SER A 57 -12.74 2.19 5.52
N PHE A 58 -11.96 2.68 6.49
CA PHE A 58 -10.61 2.19 6.78
C PHE A 58 -10.58 0.68 7.04
N GLY A 59 -11.61 0.10 7.66
CA GLY A 59 -11.67 -1.36 7.88
C GLY A 59 -11.65 -2.17 6.57
N ALA A 60 -12.43 -1.73 5.58
CA ALA A 60 -12.44 -2.36 4.27
C ALA A 60 -11.17 -2.07 3.46
N PHE A 61 -10.60 -0.86 3.58
CA PHE A 61 -9.32 -0.55 2.96
C PHE A 61 -8.15 -1.36 3.58
N ALA A 62 -8.17 -1.59 4.89
CA ALA A 62 -7.16 -2.37 5.58
C ALA A 62 -7.15 -3.84 5.12
N LEU A 63 -8.30 -4.41 4.74
CA LEU A 63 -8.36 -5.74 4.13
C LEU A 63 -7.63 -5.79 2.77
N LEU A 64 -7.75 -4.73 1.96
CA LEU A 64 -6.98 -4.61 0.73
C LEU A 64 -5.46 -4.60 1.02
N ALA A 65 -5.03 -3.80 1.99
CA ALA A 65 -3.64 -3.78 2.42
C ALA A 65 -3.19 -5.16 2.96
N ALA A 66 -4.06 -5.88 3.66
CA ALA A 66 -3.79 -7.23 4.16
C ALA A 66 -3.55 -8.22 3.02
N ILE A 67 -4.32 -8.15 1.92
CA ILE A 67 -4.08 -8.96 0.71
C ILE A 67 -2.69 -8.67 0.13
N GLY A 68 -2.32 -7.40 0.00
CA GLY A 68 -0.97 -7.02 -0.48
C GLY A 68 0.14 -7.53 0.43
N ASN A 69 -0.05 -7.46 1.76
CA ASN A 69 0.93 -7.98 2.72
C ASN A 69 1.03 -9.51 2.71
N LEU A 70 -0.09 -10.22 2.52
CA LEU A 70 -0.13 -11.68 2.44
C LEU A 70 0.81 -12.19 1.34
N PHE A 71 0.67 -11.65 0.13
CA PHE A 71 1.53 -12.04 -0.99
C PHE A 71 2.91 -11.39 -0.94
N GLY A 72 3.02 -10.14 -0.47
CA GLY A 72 4.29 -9.43 -0.40
C GLY A 72 5.25 -10.04 0.63
N ILE A 73 4.81 -10.22 1.87
CA ILE A 73 5.62 -10.79 2.95
C ILE A 73 5.76 -12.30 2.77
N GLY A 74 4.65 -13.01 2.51
CA GLY A 74 4.66 -14.45 2.34
C GLY A 74 5.44 -14.90 1.10
N GLY A 75 5.14 -14.30 -0.05
CA GLY A 75 5.86 -14.54 -1.31
C GLY A 75 7.32 -14.08 -1.25
N GLY A 76 7.58 -12.92 -0.64
CA GLY A 76 8.93 -12.37 -0.49
C GLY A 76 9.83 -13.25 0.38
N SER A 77 9.28 -13.78 1.48
CA SER A 77 10.00 -14.73 2.34
C SER A 77 10.36 -16.03 1.62
N LEU A 78 9.42 -16.61 0.88
CA LEU A 78 9.67 -17.83 0.11
C LEU A 78 10.68 -17.58 -1.02
N MET A 79 10.55 -16.46 -1.72
CA MET A 79 11.48 -16.02 -2.76
C MET A 79 12.90 -15.86 -2.22
N ALA A 80 13.08 -15.17 -1.08
CA ALA A 80 14.39 -14.97 -0.45
C ALA A 80 15.06 -16.31 -0.09
N ARG A 81 14.30 -17.29 0.43
CA ARG A 81 14.81 -18.64 0.73
C ARG A 81 15.25 -19.38 -0.53
N MET A 82 14.49 -19.29 -1.62
CA MET A 82 14.84 -19.92 -2.90
C MET A 82 16.08 -19.28 -3.53
N MET A 83 16.21 -17.95 -3.45
CA MET A 83 17.41 -17.24 -3.89
C MET A 83 18.64 -17.64 -3.08
N GLY A 84 18.51 -17.72 -1.75
CA GLY A 84 19.58 -18.19 -0.86
C GLY A 84 20.02 -19.63 -1.15
N ALA A 85 19.09 -20.49 -1.57
CA ALA A 85 19.36 -21.86 -2.03
C ALA A 85 19.86 -21.95 -3.48
N LYS A 86 20.14 -20.83 -4.15
CA LYS A 86 20.54 -20.73 -5.57
C LYS A 86 19.50 -21.30 -6.56
N ARG A 87 18.23 -21.43 -6.16
CA ARG A 87 17.11 -21.89 -6.99
C ARG A 87 16.40 -20.71 -7.66
N LEU A 88 17.11 -20.02 -8.56
CA LEU A 88 16.62 -18.76 -9.15
C LEU A 88 15.35 -18.93 -10.01
N ASP A 89 15.20 -20.06 -10.69
CA ASP A 89 14.00 -20.31 -11.50
C ASP A 89 12.75 -20.49 -10.63
N ASP A 90 12.89 -21.14 -9.47
CA ASP A 90 11.79 -21.29 -8.52
C ASP A 90 11.45 -19.97 -7.84
N ALA A 91 12.46 -19.13 -7.53
CA ALA A 91 12.24 -17.78 -7.03
C ALA A 91 11.42 -16.93 -8.02
N LYS A 92 11.71 -17.02 -9.33
CA LYS A 92 10.93 -16.36 -10.38
C LYS A 92 9.48 -16.86 -10.42
N LYS A 93 9.25 -18.17 -10.33
CA LYS A 93 7.89 -18.74 -10.31
C LYS A 93 7.09 -18.26 -9.10
N VAL A 94 7.71 -18.20 -7.92
CA VAL A 94 7.07 -17.69 -6.69
C VAL A 94 6.71 -16.21 -6.84
N SER A 95 7.63 -15.41 -7.39
CA SER A 95 7.39 -13.99 -7.63
C SER A 95 6.23 -13.77 -8.60
N ALA A 96 6.24 -14.47 -9.74
CA ALA A 96 5.16 -14.42 -10.72
C ALA A 96 3.82 -14.86 -10.12
N PHE A 97 3.79 -16.00 -9.41
CA PHE A 97 2.57 -16.48 -8.74
C PHE A 97 2.02 -15.47 -7.75
N SER A 98 2.89 -14.82 -6.98
CA SER A 98 2.47 -13.83 -5.99
C SER A 98 1.93 -12.56 -6.65
N LEU A 99 2.55 -12.07 -7.73
CA LEU A 99 2.08 -10.90 -8.47
C LEU A 99 0.72 -11.18 -9.13
N TYR A 100 0.62 -12.26 -9.91
CA TYR A 100 -0.65 -12.62 -10.56
C TYR A 100 -1.73 -12.99 -9.55
N GLY A 101 -1.38 -13.71 -8.49
CA GLY A 101 -2.28 -14.05 -7.39
C GLY A 101 -2.81 -12.80 -6.69
N THR A 102 -1.95 -11.80 -6.44
CA THR A 102 -2.38 -10.52 -5.86
C THR A 102 -3.35 -9.81 -6.78
N ILE A 103 -3.07 -9.71 -8.08
CA ILE A 103 -3.97 -9.05 -9.04
C ILE A 103 -5.35 -9.72 -9.03
N VAL A 104 -5.38 -11.06 -9.08
CA VAL A 104 -6.64 -11.82 -9.10
C VAL A 104 -7.42 -11.62 -7.81
N VAL A 105 -6.76 -11.77 -6.65
CA VAL A 105 -7.44 -11.65 -5.34
C VAL A 105 -7.88 -10.21 -5.08
N ALA A 106 -7.05 -9.22 -5.43
CA ALA A 106 -7.42 -7.81 -5.30
C ALA A 106 -8.57 -7.43 -6.24
N ALA A 107 -8.59 -7.94 -7.48
CA ALA A 107 -9.68 -7.71 -8.42
C ALA A 107 -10.99 -8.36 -7.94
N VAL A 108 -10.94 -9.61 -7.47
CA VAL A 108 -12.11 -10.28 -6.87
C VAL A 108 -12.61 -9.50 -5.65
N TYR A 109 -11.71 -9.06 -4.77
CA TYR A 109 -12.06 -8.25 -3.62
C TYR A 109 -12.71 -6.92 -4.03
N ALA A 110 -12.15 -6.22 -5.03
CA ALA A 110 -12.72 -4.98 -5.56
C ALA A 110 -14.12 -5.17 -6.14
N ILE A 111 -14.36 -6.27 -6.88
CA ILE A 111 -15.68 -6.59 -7.44
C ILE A 111 -16.68 -6.90 -6.32
N LEU A 112 -16.29 -7.73 -5.35
CA LEU A 112 -17.14 -8.04 -4.20
C LEU A 112 -17.46 -6.78 -3.39
N LEU A 113 -16.47 -5.93 -3.16
CA LEU A 113 -16.67 -4.67 -2.45
C LEU A 113 -17.59 -3.72 -3.23
N ALA A 114 -17.48 -3.65 -4.56
CA ALA A 114 -18.37 -2.82 -5.38
C ALA A 114 -19.84 -3.28 -5.31
N ILE A 115 -20.08 -4.60 -5.29
CA ILE A 115 -21.43 -5.17 -5.21
C ILE A 115 -22.00 -5.05 -3.78
N PHE A 116 -21.18 -5.31 -2.76
CA PHE A 116 -21.59 -5.38 -1.36
C PHE A 116 -21.19 -4.14 -0.55
N MET A 117 -20.90 -3.02 -1.21
CA MET A 117 -20.36 -1.82 -0.57
C MET A 117 -21.26 -1.30 0.55
N THR A 118 -22.56 -1.17 0.27
CA THR A 118 -23.57 -0.69 1.21
C THR A 118 -23.72 -1.59 2.44
N PRO A 119 -23.95 -2.92 2.31
CA PRO A 119 -24.05 -3.79 3.47
C PRO A 119 -22.74 -3.87 4.27
N ILE A 120 -21.57 -3.82 3.61
CA ILE A 120 -20.27 -3.80 4.29
C ILE A 120 -20.11 -2.50 5.11
N LEU A 121 -20.38 -1.34 4.52
CA LEU A 121 -20.30 -0.06 5.23
C LEU A 121 -21.30 0.02 6.39
N ARG A 122 -22.53 -0.46 6.19
CA ARG A 122 -23.55 -0.55 7.27
C ARG A 122 -23.07 -1.46 8.41
N LEU A 123 -22.45 -2.60 8.10
CA LEU A 123 -21.87 -3.51 9.09
C LEU A 123 -20.71 -2.86 9.86
N LEU A 124 -19.91 -2.04 9.17
CA LEU A 124 -18.80 -1.28 9.77
C LEU A 124 -19.26 -0.05 10.56
N GLY A 125 -20.57 0.24 10.61
CA GLY A 125 -21.16 1.30 11.44
C GLY A 125 -21.59 2.57 10.68
N ALA A 126 -21.57 2.57 9.34
CA ALA A 126 -22.00 3.71 8.55
C ALA A 126 -23.51 3.96 8.69
N SER A 127 -23.88 5.19 9.06
CA SER A 127 -25.24 5.71 9.00
C SER A 127 -25.57 6.27 7.61
N ASP A 128 -26.84 6.58 7.35
CA ASP A 128 -27.28 7.19 6.08
C ASP A 128 -26.58 8.52 5.76
N LEU A 129 -26.17 9.28 6.77
CA LEU A 129 -25.43 10.53 6.62
C LEU A 129 -23.97 10.33 6.21
N THR A 130 -23.40 9.15 6.49
CA THR A 130 -21.99 8.82 6.23
C THR A 130 -21.80 7.86 5.05
N LEU A 131 -22.87 7.21 4.62
CA LEU A 131 -22.82 6.11 3.67
C LEU A 131 -22.26 6.56 2.32
N GLN A 132 -22.69 7.71 1.80
CA GLN A 132 -22.24 8.19 0.50
C GLN A 132 -20.74 8.53 0.51
N TYR A 133 -20.26 9.25 1.53
CA TYR A 133 -18.84 9.54 1.69
C TYR A 133 -17.98 8.28 1.79
N GLY A 134 -18.45 7.26 2.52
CA GLY A 134 -17.74 5.98 2.62
C GLY A 134 -17.71 5.21 1.30
N ARG A 135 -18.80 5.27 0.52
CA ARG A 135 -18.85 4.68 -0.83
C ARG A 135 -17.87 5.38 -1.77
N ASP A 136 -17.85 6.71 -1.78
CA ASP A 136 -16.95 7.46 -2.65
C ASP A 136 -15.49 7.19 -2.29
N TYR A 137 -15.17 7.13 -0.99
CA TYR A 137 -13.83 6.78 -0.52
C TYR A 137 -13.39 5.38 -0.97
N LEU A 138 -14.21 4.36 -0.71
CA LEU A 138 -13.89 2.97 -1.06
C LEU A 138 -13.89 2.72 -2.58
N PHE A 139 -14.68 3.48 -3.33
CA PHE A 139 -14.70 3.39 -4.78
C PHE A 139 -13.34 3.78 -5.36
N TRP A 140 -12.82 4.94 -4.99
CA TRP A 140 -11.52 5.41 -5.50
C TRP A 140 -10.34 4.61 -4.93
N THR A 141 -10.31 4.38 -3.62
CA THR A 141 -9.17 3.69 -2.98
C THR A 141 -9.09 2.20 -3.33
N THR A 142 -10.24 1.52 -3.47
CA THR A 142 -10.29 0.05 -3.55
C THR A 142 -10.83 -0.46 -4.87
N VAL A 143 -11.93 0.09 -5.39
CA VAL A 143 -12.52 -0.41 -6.65
C VAL A 143 -11.65 -0.03 -7.84
N VAL A 144 -11.23 1.24 -7.91
CA VAL A 144 -10.33 1.73 -8.96
C VAL A 144 -8.86 1.55 -8.56
N GLY A 145 -8.50 1.95 -7.34
CA GLY A 145 -7.13 1.94 -6.83
C GLY A 145 -6.62 0.63 -6.23
N GLY A 146 -7.45 -0.42 -6.16
CA GLY A 146 -7.12 -1.62 -5.39
C GLY A 146 -5.92 -2.39 -5.93
N VAL A 147 -5.89 -2.62 -7.24
CA VAL A 147 -4.81 -3.33 -7.94
C VAL A 147 -3.48 -2.57 -7.83
N PRO A 148 -3.37 -1.27 -8.18
CA PRO A 148 -2.10 -0.57 -8.08
C PRO A 148 -1.58 -0.49 -6.64
N THR A 149 -2.48 -0.27 -5.66
CA THR A 149 -2.12 -0.24 -4.24
C THR A 149 -1.51 -1.57 -3.77
N THR A 150 -2.18 -2.69 -4.06
CA THR A 150 -1.69 -4.01 -3.62
C THR A 150 -0.42 -4.43 -4.33
N LEU A 151 -0.28 -4.15 -5.63
CA LEU A 151 0.95 -4.41 -6.38
C LEU A 151 2.14 -3.60 -5.85
N GLY A 152 1.94 -2.31 -5.53
CA GLY A 152 2.98 -1.48 -4.93
C GLY A 152 3.49 -2.05 -3.60
N ILE A 153 2.58 -2.54 -2.75
CA ILE A 153 2.93 -3.22 -1.50
C ILE A 153 3.76 -4.49 -1.77
N VAL A 154 3.33 -5.33 -2.71
CA VAL A 154 4.02 -6.60 -3.03
C VAL A 154 5.42 -6.34 -3.57
N LEU A 155 5.57 -5.46 -4.55
CA LEU A 155 6.86 -5.11 -5.16
C LEU A 155 7.81 -4.47 -4.14
N GLY A 156 7.30 -3.59 -3.29
CA GLY A 156 8.06 -3.00 -2.19
C GLY A 156 8.62 -4.08 -1.24
N HIS A 157 7.82 -5.08 -0.88
CA HIS A 157 8.27 -6.21 -0.05
C HIS A 157 9.24 -7.14 -0.77
N PHE A 158 9.08 -7.35 -2.08
CA PHE A 158 9.98 -8.20 -2.85
C PHE A 158 11.37 -7.58 -2.97
N LEU A 159 11.46 -6.30 -3.32
CA LEU A 159 12.74 -5.58 -3.38
C LEU A 159 13.48 -5.62 -2.05
N ARG A 160 12.76 -5.46 -0.92
CA ARG A 160 13.34 -5.64 0.41
C ARG A 160 13.85 -7.05 0.64
N SER A 161 13.08 -8.05 0.22
CA SER A 161 13.41 -9.48 0.38
C SER A 161 14.62 -9.91 -0.47
N GLU A 162 14.86 -9.26 -1.61
CA GLU A 162 16.07 -9.48 -2.44
C GLU A 162 17.33 -8.78 -1.90
N GLY A 163 17.20 -7.94 -0.87
CA GLY A 163 18.29 -7.12 -0.33
C GLY A 163 18.40 -5.71 -0.92
N GLU A 164 17.55 -5.36 -1.90
CA GLU A 164 17.40 -4.00 -2.44
C GLU A 164 16.45 -3.15 -1.59
N SER A 165 16.63 -3.22 -0.26
CA SER A 165 15.78 -2.54 0.73
C SER A 165 15.68 -1.03 0.49
N LYS A 166 16.73 -0.41 -0.05
CA LYS A 166 16.70 1.02 -0.42
C LYS A 166 15.68 1.31 -1.52
N LEU A 167 15.69 0.57 -2.63
CA LEU A 167 14.76 0.78 -3.74
C LEU A 167 13.32 0.51 -3.29
N GLY A 168 13.10 -0.61 -2.57
CA GLY A 168 11.79 -0.93 -2.01
C GLY A 168 11.27 0.15 -1.05
N SER A 169 12.14 0.68 -0.19
CA SER A 169 11.78 1.71 0.79
C SER A 169 11.53 3.08 0.18
N ILE A 170 12.31 3.46 -0.85
CA ILE A 170 12.16 4.75 -1.54
C ILE A 170 10.83 4.81 -2.30
N GLY A 171 10.43 3.75 -3.01
CA GLY A 171 9.15 3.78 -3.76
C GLY A 171 7.94 4.02 -2.85
N ILE A 172 7.87 3.34 -1.70
CA ILE A 172 6.83 3.58 -0.69
C ILE A 172 6.91 5.00 -0.11
N ALA A 173 8.12 5.49 0.16
CA ALA A 173 8.29 6.85 0.67
C ALA A 173 7.87 7.92 -0.35
N VAL A 174 8.18 7.74 -1.64
CA VAL A 174 7.76 8.63 -2.74
C VAL A 174 6.24 8.65 -2.85
N GLY A 175 5.58 7.49 -2.77
CA GLY A 175 4.12 7.40 -2.72
C GLY A 175 3.54 8.20 -1.55
N GLY A 176 4.04 7.96 -0.33
CA GLY A 176 3.58 8.68 0.87
C GLY A 176 3.80 10.20 0.79
N LEU A 177 4.96 10.64 0.32
CA LEU A 177 5.25 12.07 0.15
C LEU A 177 4.36 12.72 -0.92
N LEU A 178 4.13 12.02 -2.04
CA LEU A 178 3.24 12.50 -3.09
C LEU A 178 1.80 12.60 -2.57
N ASN A 179 1.35 11.62 -1.78
CA ASN A 179 0.04 11.64 -1.15
C ASN A 179 -0.14 12.87 -0.25
N ILE A 180 0.82 13.15 0.65
CA ILE A 180 0.80 14.35 1.51
C ILE A 180 0.66 15.66 0.72
N ILE A 181 1.26 15.73 -0.48
CA ILE A 181 1.18 16.91 -1.34
C ILE A 181 -0.15 16.98 -2.10
N LEU A 182 -0.65 15.83 -2.58
CA LEU A 182 -1.89 15.75 -3.37
C LEU A 182 -3.14 15.94 -2.50
N ASP A 183 -3.12 15.48 -1.25
CA ASP A 183 -4.26 15.60 -0.33
C ASP A 183 -4.79 17.04 -0.21
N PRO A 184 -3.99 18.06 0.17
CA PRO A 184 -4.52 19.42 0.29
C PRO A 184 -4.95 20.01 -1.06
N ILE A 185 -4.36 19.58 -2.17
CA ILE A 185 -4.76 20.02 -3.51
C ILE A 185 -6.14 19.47 -3.84
N PHE A 186 -6.35 18.16 -3.67
CA PHE A 186 -7.61 17.54 -4.05
C PHE A 186 -8.73 17.84 -3.04
N ILE A 187 -8.42 17.94 -1.76
CA ILE A 187 -9.39 18.25 -0.71
C ILE A 187 -9.79 19.74 -0.75
N PHE A 188 -8.83 20.67 -0.73
CA PHE A 188 -9.13 22.11 -0.54
C PHE A 188 -9.08 22.97 -1.81
N VAL A 189 -8.33 22.57 -2.84
CA VAL A 189 -8.22 23.39 -4.08
C VAL A 189 -9.24 22.95 -5.12
N LEU A 190 -9.55 21.65 -5.17
CA LEU A 190 -10.55 21.10 -6.09
C LEU A 190 -11.93 20.88 -5.43
N ASP A 191 -12.08 21.18 -4.14
CA ASP A 191 -13.31 20.99 -3.36
C ASP A 191 -13.94 19.59 -3.55
N LEU A 192 -13.10 18.55 -3.60
CA LEU A 192 -13.54 17.16 -3.75
C LEU A 192 -13.73 16.42 -2.41
N ASP A 193 -13.50 17.12 -1.30
CA ASP A 193 -13.63 16.60 0.06
C ASP A 193 -12.98 15.22 0.24
N VAL A 194 -13.72 14.25 0.81
CA VAL A 194 -13.29 12.88 1.08
C VAL A 194 -12.94 12.11 -0.21
N ALA A 195 -13.63 12.39 -1.31
CA ALA A 195 -13.30 11.78 -2.60
C ALA A 195 -11.95 12.27 -3.12
N GLY A 196 -11.58 13.52 -2.81
CA GLY A 196 -10.27 14.08 -3.10
C GLY A 196 -9.13 13.34 -2.39
N ALA A 197 -9.29 13.05 -1.09
CA ALA A 197 -8.31 12.26 -0.32
C ALA A 197 -8.13 10.85 -0.91
N ALA A 198 -9.25 10.20 -1.27
CA ALA A 198 -9.24 8.88 -1.87
C ALA A 198 -8.55 8.86 -3.25
N LEU A 199 -8.80 9.90 -4.07
CA LEU A 199 -8.16 10.08 -5.37
C LEU A 199 -6.65 10.33 -5.21
N ALA A 200 -6.24 11.15 -4.24
CA ALA A 200 -4.85 11.45 -3.95
C ALA A 200 -4.08 10.18 -3.57
N THR A 201 -4.69 9.35 -2.73
CA THR A 201 -4.15 8.03 -2.35
C THR A 201 -4.00 7.11 -3.56
N MET A 202 -5.03 7.02 -4.41
CA MET A 202 -5.02 6.20 -5.63
C MET A 202 -3.89 6.64 -6.58
N VAL A 203 -3.77 7.95 -6.84
CA VAL A 203 -2.74 8.50 -7.73
C VAL A 203 -1.35 8.26 -7.14
N ALA A 204 -1.17 8.53 -5.86
CA ALA A 204 0.11 8.30 -5.17
C ALA A 204 0.58 6.84 -5.25
N ASN A 205 -0.32 5.90 -4.99
CA ASN A 205 -0.02 4.47 -5.10
C ASN A 205 0.27 4.03 -6.54
N THR A 206 -0.43 4.61 -7.51
CA THR A 206 -0.19 4.34 -8.94
C THR A 206 1.18 4.85 -9.39
N VAL A 207 1.58 6.05 -8.95
CA VAL A 207 2.91 6.60 -9.23
C VAL A 207 3.99 5.79 -8.52
N ALA A 208 3.76 5.38 -7.27
CA ALA A 208 4.68 4.50 -6.55
C ALA A 208 4.84 3.14 -7.25
N LEU A 209 3.76 2.57 -7.80
CA LEU A 209 3.85 1.38 -8.64
C LEU A 209 4.68 1.64 -9.90
N GLY A 210 4.48 2.78 -10.57
CA GLY A 210 5.25 3.18 -11.74
C GLY A 210 6.75 3.34 -11.46
N TYR A 211 7.15 3.66 -10.23
CA TYR A 211 8.56 3.69 -9.82
C TYR A 211 9.21 2.30 -9.81
N TYR A 212 8.42 1.24 -9.61
CA TYR A 212 8.89 -0.15 -9.60
C TYR A 212 8.82 -0.84 -10.96
N ALA A 213 8.18 -0.23 -11.95
CA ALA A 213 8.04 -0.73 -13.32
C ALA A 213 9.24 -0.36 -14.19
#